data_AF-A0A150GWV6-F1
#
_entry.id   AF-A0A150GWV6-F1
#
_cell.length_a   1.000
_cell.length_b   1.000
_cell.length_c   1.000
_cell.angle_alpha   90.00
_cell.angle_beta   90.00
_cell.angle_gamma   90.00
#
_symmetry.space_group_name_H-M   'P 1'
#
loop_
_entity.id
_entity.type
_entity.pdbx_description
1 polymer ?
#
loop_
_entity_poly.entity_id
_entity_poly.type
_entity_poly.pdbx_seq_one_letter_code
_entity_poly.pdbx_strand_id
1 'polypeptide(L)'
;MPPRSKRPAKRSRKDESEEEEDLPSSEASEPEVEQESDDVEEEEAKPKKKRTPPRPKKAAAAPTLEAGWQVLPTLLFKSYGDPQPNQRIAAFDLDGTMVNVKSTAKWPKDAHDYKWWNKHTIAKIKSYHDEGYKVVVFTNQGSIKSAVTGKAAAKVKDRIDNVMAELGIPAQVFAAPADDCHRKPDIGMWTYMCNHCNGGIQPDKAACFFVGDAAGRPGDFSDSDKGFAAAVGIEFRTPEDEFGAMDGKKALLGGDVRQPAAKKAKGEDAPEPTGSSVKVPENKALVEAFTALADKYFEQAALEGGNAKFKAIAAKKAGGMLAQFWEKITLSNLKEVGKLQGVGKGSIAKIKEFLETGTIAELEGRDDLAGVGKAAPAVKDAGKDIANKFM
;
A
#
# COMPACT_ATOMS: atom_id res chain seq x y z
N MET A 1 -11.37 -53.23 9.75
CA MET A 1 -10.39 -53.74 10.74
C MET A 1 -8.97 -53.50 10.20
N PRO A 2 -7.93 -53.41 11.05
CA PRO A 2 -6.55 -53.06 10.66
C PRO A 2 -5.71 -54.34 10.34
N PRO A 3 -4.43 -54.28 9.88
CA PRO A 3 -3.28 -53.89 10.72
C PRO A 3 -2.19 -53.02 10.04
N ARG A 4 -1.18 -52.59 10.83
CA ARG A 4 0.03 -51.84 10.41
C ARG A 4 1.22 -52.75 10.08
N SER A 5 2.11 -52.30 9.19
CA SER A 5 3.51 -52.76 9.04
C SER A 5 4.29 -51.77 8.14
N LYS A 6 5.60 -51.46 8.24
CA LYS A 6 6.63 -51.51 9.31
C LYS A 6 7.74 -50.48 8.94
N ARG A 7 8.84 -50.35 9.70
CA ARG A 7 10.01 -49.49 9.37
C ARG A 7 11.33 -50.14 9.82
N PRO A 8 12.39 -50.12 8.98
CA PRO A 8 13.80 -50.03 9.42
C PRO A 8 14.57 -48.94 8.62
N ALA A 9 15.81 -48.51 8.93
CA ALA A 9 16.67 -48.63 10.11
C ALA A 9 17.74 -47.48 10.12
N LYS A 10 18.55 -47.38 11.18
CA LYS A 10 19.69 -46.43 11.34
C LYS A 10 21.06 -47.14 11.31
N ARG A 11 22.12 -46.42 10.94
CA ARG A 11 23.53 -46.46 11.44
C ARG A 11 24.10 -45.02 11.23
N SER A 12 24.84 -44.30 12.10
CA SER A 12 25.84 -44.55 13.19
C SER A 12 27.21 -44.97 12.65
N ARG A 13 28.37 -44.38 12.99
CA ARG A 13 28.89 -43.57 14.15
C ARG A 13 29.80 -42.41 13.63
N LYS A 14 29.98 -41.23 14.27
CA LYS A 14 30.58 -40.80 15.57
C LYS A 14 32.13 -40.68 15.54
N ASP A 15 32.63 -39.44 15.65
CA ASP A 15 33.87 -38.84 16.26
C ASP A 15 35.22 -39.62 16.14
N GLU A 16 36.43 -39.24 16.57
CA GLU A 16 37.09 -38.19 17.40
C GLU A 16 38.53 -37.97 16.76
N SER A 17 39.32 -36.87 16.85
CA SER A 17 39.12 -35.50 17.40
C SER A 17 40.08 -34.37 16.83
N GLU A 18 41.30 -34.10 17.34
CA GLU A 18 42.20 -32.90 17.06
C GLU A 18 43.42 -33.17 16.08
N GLU A 19 44.50 -32.37 15.80
CA GLU A 19 45.16 -31.13 16.36
C GLU A 19 46.08 -30.34 15.31
N GLU A 20 47.17 -29.60 15.68
CA GLU A 20 48.01 -28.65 14.85
C GLU A 20 49.42 -29.17 14.38
N GLU A 21 50.19 -28.39 13.56
CA GLU A 21 51.69 -28.15 13.59
C GLU A 21 52.17 -27.24 12.40
N ASP A 22 53.46 -26.85 12.35
CA ASP A 22 53.93 -25.48 11.95
C ASP A 22 54.78 -25.29 10.63
N LEU A 23 55.25 -24.05 10.43
CA LEU A 23 56.15 -23.38 9.44
C LEU A 23 57.54 -24.05 9.17
N PRO A 24 58.49 -23.49 8.34
CA PRO A 24 58.58 -22.23 7.56
C PRO A 24 58.80 -22.49 6.03
N SER A 25 59.39 -21.69 5.13
CA SER A 25 60.10 -20.36 5.04
C SER A 25 59.95 -19.84 3.57
N SER A 26 60.53 -18.76 3.00
CA SER A 26 61.18 -17.46 3.33
C SER A 26 61.20 -16.65 1.97
N GLU A 27 61.96 -15.61 1.59
CA GLU A 27 63.07 -14.77 2.10
C GLU A 27 63.11 -13.42 1.30
N ALA A 28 64.14 -12.55 1.43
CA ALA A 28 64.21 -11.26 0.69
C ALA A 28 65.63 -10.70 0.41
N SER A 29 65.82 -9.89 -0.65
CA SER A 29 66.99 -8.99 -0.85
C SER A 29 66.73 -7.85 -1.86
N GLU A 30 67.21 -6.65 -1.54
CA GLU A 30 67.52 -5.50 -2.45
C GLU A 30 69.10 -5.38 -2.50
N PRO A 31 69.80 -4.28 -2.89
CA PRO A 31 69.42 -2.99 -3.51
C PRO A 31 70.39 -2.45 -4.63
N GLU A 32 70.13 -1.20 -5.09
CA GLU A 32 71.09 -0.22 -5.71
C GLU A 32 71.75 -0.61 -7.08
N VAL A 33 72.41 0.24 -7.90
CA VAL A 33 73.12 1.54 -7.76
C VAL A 33 72.90 2.50 -8.97
N GLU A 34 72.68 3.79 -8.66
CA GLU A 34 73.00 5.09 -9.31
C GLU A 34 73.29 5.36 -10.83
N GLN A 35 72.87 6.58 -11.27
CA GLN A 35 73.53 7.54 -12.20
C GLN A 35 73.68 7.18 -13.72
N GLU A 36 73.79 8.10 -14.71
CA GLU A 36 73.85 9.59 -14.75
C GLU A 36 73.40 10.18 -16.13
N SER A 37 73.44 11.52 -16.28
CA SER A 37 73.49 12.38 -17.50
C SER A 37 72.18 12.86 -18.19
N ASP A 38 72.22 14.14 -18.63
CA ASP A 38 71.11 14.96 -19.12
C ASP A 38 71.23 15.36 -20.61
N ASP A 39 70.08 15.70 -21.25
CA ASP A 39 69.90 16.52 -22.47
C ASP A 39 70.66 16.12 -23.78
N VAL A 40 70.36 16.60 -25.00
CA VAL A 40 69.66 17.79 -25.53
C VAL A 40 68.90 17.41 -26.83
N GLU A 41 67.72 18.01 -27.10
CA GLU A 41 67.00 18.26 -28.40
C GLU A 41 67.04 17.22 -29.58
N GLU A 42 66.08 17.08 -30.50
CA GLU A 42 64.71 17.59 -30.76
C GLU A 42 64.07 16.56 -31.75
N GLU A 43 62.76 16.21 -31.65
CA GLU A 43 61.90 15.98 -32.86
C GLU A 43 60.43 15.62 -32.57
N GLU A 44 59.58 16.02 -33.53
CA GLU A 44 58.24 15.52 -33.95
C GLU A 44 57.23 14.89 -32.95
N ALA A 45 56.04 15.52 -32.90
CA ALA A 45 54.90 15.05 -32.12
C ALA A 45 54.19 13.81 -32.69
N LYS A 46 53.93 12.80 -31.84
CA LYS A 46 53.09 11.61 -32.12
C LYS A 46 51.89 11.51 -31.14
N PRO A 47 50.77 10.85 -31.51
CA PRO A 47 49.45 11.26 -31.01
C PRO A 47 49.04 10.71 -29.64
N LYS A 48 48.38 11.56 -28.83
CA LYS A 48 47.80 11.22 -27.53
C LYS A 48 46.67 10.18 -27.67
N LYS A 49 46.80 9.02 -27.01
CA LYS A 49 45.76 7.98 -26.92
C LYS A 49 44.48 8.54 -26.27
N LYS A 50 43.36 8.53 -27.01
CA LYS A 50 42.05 8.94 -26.48
C LYS A 50 41.59 7.94 -25.41
N ARG A 51 41.28 8.44 -24.20
CA ARG A 51 40.58 7.66 -23.16
C ARG A 51 39.17 7.33 -23.66
N THR A 52 38.79 6.05 -23.61
CA THR A 52 37.43 5.63 -23.97
C THR A 52 36.42 6.05 -22.88
N PRO A 53 35.19 6.47 -23.25
CA PRO A 53 34.14 6.75 -22.28
C PRO A 53 33.67 5.43 -21.61
N PRO A 54 33.22 5.47 -20.34
CA PRO A 54 32.74 4.28 -19.66
C PRO A 54 31.45 3.78 -20.32
N ARG A 55 31.47 2.50 -20.75
CA ARG A 55 30.30 1.81 -21.31
C ARG A 55 29.16 1.80 -20.26
N PRO A 56 27.92 2.17 -20.62
CA PRO A 56 26.81 2.16 -19.66
C PRO A 56 26.63 0.76 -19.08
N LYS A 57 26.55 0.65 -17.74
CA LYS A 57 26.29 -0.63 -17.07
C LYS A 57 24.89 -1.08 -17.46
N LYS A 58 24.81 -2.19 -18.21
CA LYS A 58 23.53 -2.84 -18.53
C LYS A 58 22.87 -3.20 -17.20
N ALA A 59 21.64 -2.72 -16.97
CA ALA A 59 20.93 -2.99 -15.72
C ALA A 59 20.83 -4.51 -15.49
N ALA A 60 20.98 -4.94 -14.24
CA ALA A 60 20.83 -6.35 -13.91
C ALA A 60 19.42 -6.81 -14.28
N ALA A 61 19.32 -7.88 -15.08
CA ALA A 61 18.03 -8.42 -15.46
C ALA A 61 17.30 -8.91 -14.20
N ALA A 62 16.03 -8.51 -14.05
CA ALA A 62 15.20 -8.97 -12.94
C ALA A 62 15.08 -10.50 -12.97
N PRO A 63 15.19 -11.21 -11.82
CA PRO A 63 14.94 -12.64 -11.79
C PRO A 63 13.53 -12.93 -12.32
N THR A 64 13.50 -13.62 -13.46
CA THR A 64 12.25 -14.07 -14.08
C THR A 64 11.86 -15.38 -13.42
N LEU A 65 10.66 -15.45 -12.87
CA LEU A 65 10.09 -16.68 -12.32
C LEU A 65 9.25 -17.43 -13.36
N GLU A 66 8.85 -18.64 -12.99
CA GLU A 66 7.81 -19.45 -13.61
C GLU A 66 6.70 -18.62 -14.28
N ALA A 67 6.31 -19.04 -15.48
CA ALA A 67 5.31 -18.39 -16.34
C ALA A 67 5.60 -16.92 -16.74
N GLY A 68 6.87 -16.51 -16.78
CA GLY A 68 7.30 -15.27 -17.45
C GLY A 68 7.08 -13.98 -16.65
N TRP A 69 6.87 -14.09 -15.34
CA TRP A 69 6.78 -12.95 -14.43
C TRP A 69 8.17 -12.47 -14.01
N GLN A 70 8.46 -11.19 -14.22
CA GLN A 70 9.67 -10.53 -13.73
C GLN A 70 9.44 -10.02 -12.30
N VAL A 71 10.43 -10.26 -11.43
CA VAL A 71 10.30 -9.99 -10.00
C VAL A 71 11.43 -9.10 -9.49
N LEU A 72 11.05 -7.99 -8.87
CA LEU A 72 11.90 -7.12 -8.06
C LEU A 72 11.39 -7.15 -6.60
N PRO A 73 12.19 -6.69 -5.61
CA PRO A 73 11.82 -6.77 -4.20
C PRO A 73 10.45 -6.16 -3.83
N THR A 74 10.06 -5.10 -4.54
CA THR A 74 8.80 -4.36 -4.34
C THR A 74 8.04 -4.06 -5.64
N LEU A 75 8.34 -4.78 -6.72
CA LEU A 75 7.60 -4.68 -7.98
C LEU A 75 7.51 -6.02 -8.71
N LEU A 76 6.31 -6.43 -9.09
CA LEU A 76 6.05 -7.55 -10.00
C LEU A 76 5.59 -6.99 -11.34
N PHE A 77 6.10 -7.52 -12.46
CA PHE A 77 5.58 -7.14 -13.78
C PHE A 77 5.66 -8.25 -14.83
N LYS A 78 4.79 -8.14 -15.84
CA LYS A 78 4.72 -9.07 -16.97
C LYS A 78 4.14 -8.39 -18.21
N SER A 79 4.71 -8.73 -19.37
CA SER A 79 4.13 -8.41 -20.69
C SER A 79 3.29 -9.60 -21.18
N TYR A 80 2.17 -9.29 -21.82
CA TYR A 80 1.25 -10.23 -22.46
C TYR A 80 1.20 -9.91 -23.95
N GLY A 81 1.41 -10.91 -24.81
CA GLY A 81 1.74 -10.65 -26.21
C GLY A 81 3.05 -9.86 -26.34
N ASP A 82 3.13 -8.98 -27.34
CA ASP A 82 4.27 -8.07 -27.54
C ASP A 82 3.81 -6.60 -27.52
N PRO A 83 3.61 -5.99 -26.33
CA PRO A 83 3.05 -4.65 -26.17
C PRO A 83 4.07 -3.58 -26.57
N GLN A 84 3.98 -3.11 -27.81
CA GLN A 84 4.94 -2.20 -28.43
C GLN A 84 5.17 -0.91 -27.62
N PRO A 85 6.41 -0.38 -27.59
CA PRO A 85 6.73 0.98 -27.15
C PRO A 85 5.83 2.04 -27.80
N ASN A 86 5.29 2.97 -27.01
CA ASN A 86 4.35 3.99 -27.53
C ASN A 86 4.42 5.29 -26.71
N GLN A 87 4.11 6.43 -27.33
CA GLN A 87 3.90 7.70 -26.65
C GLN A 87 2.51 7.79 -25.99
N ARG A 88 1.51 7.08 -26.54
CA ARG A 88 0.12 7.08 -26.08
C ARG A 88 -0.13 5.86 -25.19
N ILE A 89 -0.38 6.11 -23.91
CA ILE A 89 -0.63 5.09 -22.90
C ILE A 89 -2.09 5.17 -22.42
N ALA A 90 -2.82 4.06 -22.59
CA ALA A 90 -4.11 3.84 -21.95
C ALA A 90 -3.87 2.99 -20.71
N ALA A 91 -3.91 3.60 -19.53
CA ALA A 91 -3.54 2.94 -18.29
C ALA A 91 -4.75 2.72 -17.35
N PHE A 92 -4.76 1.60 -16.63
CA PHE A 92 -5.91 1.15 -15.83
C PHE A 92 -5.48 0.62 -14.45
N ASP A 93 -6.31 0.76 -13.42
CA ASP A 93 -6.29 -0.18 -12.29
C ASP A 93 -7.03 -1.50 -12.63
N LEU A 94 -6.76 -2.55 -11.87
CA LEU A 94 -7.38 -3.86 -12.02
C LEU A 94 -8.66 -4.05 -11.19
N ASP A 95 -8.63 -3.73 -9.90
CA ASP A 95 -9.45 -4.33 -8.83
C ASP A 95 -10.50 -3.36 -8.28
N GLY A 96 -11.66 -3.34 -8.94
CA GLY A 96 -12.67 -2.29 -8.82
C GLY A 96 -12.83 -1.50 -10.12
N THR A 97 -11.88 -1.64 -11.06
CA THR A 97 -11.81 -0.86 -12.30
C THR A 97 -11.99 -1.71 -13.56
N MET A 98 -11.05 -2.60 -13.91
CA MET A 98 -11.24 -3.55 -15.01
C MET A 98 -12.15 -4.71 -14.61
N VAL A 99 -11.91 -5.25 -13.41
CA VAL A 99 -12.60 -6.43 -12.88
C VAL A 99 -13.04 -6.21 -11.44
N ASN A 100 -14.14 -6.87 -11.07
CA ASN A 100 -14.68 -6.93 -9.72
C ASN A 100 -14.59 -8.37 -9.18
N VAL A 101 -14.71 -8.54 -7.86
CA VAL A 101 -14.90 -9.87 -7.26
C VAL A 101 -16.21 -10.49 -7.77
N LYS A 102 -16.19 -11.78 -8.09
CA LYS A 102 -17.36 -12.51 -8.62
C LYS A 102 -18.28 -12.99 -7.51
N SER A 103 -17.68 -13.43 -6.41
CA SER A 103 -18.35 -13.87 -5.20
C SER A 103 -18.67 -12.70 -4.27
N THR A 104 -19.43 -12.97 -3.20
CA THR A 104 -19.84 -11.97 -2.20
C THR A 104 -18.74 -11.56 -1.20
N ALA A 105 -17.47 -11.92 -1.46
CA ALA A 105 -16.35 -11.56 -0.60
C ALA A 105 -15.78 -10.17 -0.95
N LYS A 106 -15.19 -9.49 0.04
CA LYS A 106 -14.48 -8.21 -0.18
C LYS A 106 -13.19 -8.37 -1.02
N TRP A 107 -12.61 -9.57 -1.04
CA TRP A 107 -11.36 -9.87 -1.75
C TRP A 107 -11.51 -11.19 -2.54
N PRO A 108 -10.83 -11.35 -3.69
CA PRO A 108 -10.85 -12.58 -4.46
C PRO A 108 -10.38 -13.79 -3.65
N LYS A 109 -11.13 -14.90 -3.72
CA LYS A 109 -10.77 -16.16 -3.05
C LYS A 109 -9.67 -16.94 -3.79
N ASP A 110 -9.68 -16.86 -5.11
CA ASP A 110 -8.85 -17.65 -6.03
C ASP A 110 -8.73 -16.96 -7.41
N ALA A 111 -8.08 -17.63 -8.35
CA ALA A 111 -7.77 -17.09 -9.68
C ALA A 111 -8.98 -16.89 -10.61
N HIS A 112 -10.16 -17.44 -10.26
CA HIS A 112 -11.40 -17.34 -11.04
C HIS A 112 -12.50 -16.56 -10.31
N ASP A 113 -12.23 -16.05 -9.10
CA ASP A 113 -13.12 -15.15 -8.34
C ASP A 113 -13.05 -13.70 -8.88
N TYR A 114 -13.27 -13.55 -10.18
CA TYR A 114 -13.39 -12.26 -10.86
C TYR A 114 -14.51 -12.25 -11.91
N LYS A 115 -15.02 -11.06 -12.20
CA LYS A 115 -15.89 -10.74 -13.34
C LYS A 115 -15.44 -9.40 -13.90
N TRP A 116 -15.69 -9.15 -15.18
CA TRP A 116 -15.48 -7.82 -15.77
C TRP A 116 -16.37 -6.77 -15.12
N TRP A 117 -15.93 -5.51 -15.13
CA TRP A 117 -16.70 -4.38 -14.59
C TRP A 117 -18.10 -4.33 -15.18
N ASN A 118 -18.21 -4.40 -16.51
CA ASN A 118 -19.43 -4.78 -17.21
C ASN A 118 -19.11 -5.45 -18.56
N LYS A 119 -20.15 -5.88 -19.28
CA LYS A 119 -20.07 -6.47 -20.63
C LYS A 119 -19.39 -5.59 -21.70
N HIS A 120 -19.22 -4.29 -21.46
CA HIS A 120 -18.59 -3.36 -22.40
C HIS A 120 -17.08 -3.19 -22.16
N THR A 121 -16.58 -3.48 -20.95
CA THR A 121 -15.19 -3.23 -20.54
C THR A 121 -14.15 -3.83 -21.49
N ILE A 122 -14.27 -5.11 -21.86
CA ILE A 122 -13.30 -5.75 -22.80
C ILE A 122 -13.29 -5.02 -24.14
N ALA A 123 -14.47 -4.76 -24.73
CA ALA A 123 -14.58 -4.12 -26.04
C ALA A 123 -14.02 -2.69 -26.03
N LYS A 124 -14.22 -1.96 -24.92
CA LYS A 124 -13.71 -0.59 -24.74
C LYS A 124 -12.19 -0.54 -24.53
N ILE A 125 -11.61 -1.48 -23.79
CA ILE A 125 -10.14 -1.56 -23.65
C ILE A 125 -9.50 -2.02 -24.98
N LYS A 126 -10.18 -2.87 -25.77
CA LYS A 126 -9.76 -3.21 -27.13
C LYS A 126 -9.78 -2.02 -28.08
N SER A 127 -10.82 -1.16 -28.03
CA SER A 127 -10.83 0.04 -28.89
C SER A 127 -9.59 0.90 -28.68
N TYR A 128 -9.11 1.04 -27.44
CA TYR A 128 -7.87 1.77 -27.18
C TYR A 128 -6.62 1.13 -27.79
N HIS A 129 -6.49 -0.20 -27.76
CA HIS A 129 -5.42 -0.88 -28.49
C HIS A 129 -5.52 -0.63 -30.01
N ASP A 130 -6.72 -0.74 -30.56
CA ASP A 130 -6.97 -0.61 -32.00
C ASP A 130 -6.87 0.85 -32.49
N GLU A 131 -7.14 1.82 -31.61
CA GLU A 131 -6.85 3.26 -31.75
C GLU A 131 -5.35 3.58 -31.63
N GLY A 132 -4.50 2.59 -31.34
CA GLY A 132 -3.04 2.72 -31.26
C GLY A 132 -2.51 3.22 -29.92
N TYR A 133 -3.16 2.91 -28.80
CA TYR A 133 -2.59 3.06 -27.46
C TYR A 133 -1.84 1.79 -27.02
N LYS A 134 -0.76 1.96 -26.24
CA LYS A 134 -0.24 0.86 -25.42
C LYS A 134 -1.11 0.71 -24.17
N VAL A 135 -1.69 -0.48 -23.97
CA VAL A 135 -2.50 -0.81 -22.79
C VAL A 135 -1.59 -1.23 -21.64
N VAL A 136 -1.75 -0.56 -20.49
CA VAL A 136 -0.94 -0.80 -19.28
C VAL A 136 -1.84 -0.91 -18.04
N VAL A 137 -1.50 -1.80 -17.11
CA VAL A 137 -2.24 -1.97 -15.84
C VAL A 137 -1.30 -1.70 -14.66
N PHE A 138 -1.72 -0.84 -13.73
CA PHE A 138 -0.99 -0.45 -12.52
C PHE A 138 -1.83 -0.77 -11.29
N THR A 139 -1.48 -1.79 -10.49
CA THR A 139 -2.34 -2.31 -9.41
C THR A 139 -1.63 -2.49 -8.05
N ASN A 140 -2.34 -2.21 -6.95
CA ASN A 140 -1.81 -2.16 -5.58
C ASN A 140 -2.04 -3.48 -4.80
N GLN A 141 -1.26 -4.52 -5.10
CA GLN A 141 -1.46 -5.90 -4.63
C GLN A 141 -0.88 -6.21 -3.23
N GLY A 142 -1.27 -5.41 -2.23
CA GLY A 142 -0.80 -5.53 -0.83
C GLY A 142 -1.15 -6.85 -0.10
N SER A 143 -1.94 -7.73 -0.73
CA SER A 143 -2.18 -9.11 -0.27
C SER A 143 -0.94 -10.00 -0.36
N ILE A 144 -0.02 -9.69 -1.28
CA ILE A 144 1.24 -10.40 -1.49
C ILE A 144 2.26 -10.04 -0.40
N LYS A 145 2.32 -8.76 0.01
CA LYS A 145 3.41 -8.18 0.82
C LYS A 145 4.76 -8.31 0.10
N SER A 146 5.88 -8.07 0.78
CA SER A 146 7.22 -8.34 0.25
C SER A 146 7.51 -9.83 -0.03
N ALA A 147 6.56 -10.74 0.24
CA ALA A 147 6.64 -12.16 -0.09
C ALA A 147 6.27 -12.40 -1.57
N VAL A 148 7.08 -11.86 -2.47
CA VAL A 148 6.95 -11.98 -3.95
C VAL A 148 7.00 -13.42 -4.48
N THR A 149 7.41 -14.37 -3.64
CA THR A 149 7.30 -15.82 -3.86
C THR A 149 6.36 -16.46 -2.83
N GLY A 150 5.54 -17.42 -3.26
CA GLY A 150 4.63 -18.17 -2.39
C GLY A 150 3.15 -18.08 -2.78
N LYS A 151 2.27 -18.65 -1.94
CA LYS A 151 0.85 -18.90 -2.28
C LYS A 151 0.02 -17.64 -2.52
N ALA A 152 0.34 -16.52 -1.88
CA ALA A 152 -0.34 -15.23 -2.12
C ALA A 152 0.08 -14.64 -3.47
N ALA A 153 1.39 -14.58 -3.75
CA ALA A 153 1.94 -14.15 -5.03
C ALA A 153 1.40 -15.01 -6.19
N ALA A 154 1.33 -16.34 -6.03
CA ALA A 154 0.75 -17.24 -7.02
C ALA A 154 -0.70 -16.86 -7.33
N LYS A 155 -1.61 -16.88 -6.34
CA LYS A 155 -3.04 -16.55 -6.54
C LYS A 155 -3.28 -15.23 -7.26
N VAL A 156 -2.51 -14.18 -6.94
CA VAL A 156 -2.65 -12.87 -7.61
C VAL A 156 -2.15 -12.92 -9.04
N LYS A 157 -0.98 -13.53 -9.29
CA LYS A 157 -0.43 -13.71 -10.64
C LYS A 157 -1.37 -14.56 -11.50
N ASP A 158 -1.81 -15.71 -11.01
CA ASP A 158 -2.76 -16.61 -11.68
C ASP A 158 -4.07 -15.88 -12.06
N ARG A 159 -4.57 -15.00 -11.18
CA ARG A 159 -5.76 -14.17 -11.45
C ARG A 159 -5.51 -13.13 -12.54
N ILE A 160 -4.38 -12.43 -12.49
CA ILE A 160 -3.99 -11.46 -13.52
C ILE A 160 -3.79 -12.17 -14.86
N ASP A 161 -3.12 -13.32 -14.85
CA ASP A 161 -2.89 -14.15 -16.03
C ASP A 161 -4.20 -14.57 -16.71
N ASN A 162 -5.21 -14.98 -15.94
CA ASN A 162 -6.57 -15.25 -16.45
C ASN A 162 -7.23 -13.99 -17.05
N VAL A 163 -7.21 -12.85 -16.35
CA VAL A 163 -7.83 -11.60 -16.83
C VAL A 163 -7.16 -11.11 -18.12
N MET A 164 -5.84 -11.18 -18.24
CA MET A 164 -5.13 -10.77 -19.44
C MET A 164 -5.30 -11.76 -20.60
N ALA A 165 -5.46 -13.06 -20.32
CA ALA A 165 -5.81 -14.06 -21.33
C ALA A 165 -7.22 -13.83 -21.91
N GLU A 166 -8.19 -13.48 -21.07
CA GLU A 166 -9.56 -13.14 -21.51
C GLU A 166 -9.63 -11.76 -22.20
N LEU A 167 -8.80 -10.81 -21.77
CA LEU A 167 -8.60 -9.53 -22.46
C LEU A 167 -8.08 -9.75 -23.87
N GLY A 168 -7.08 -10.62 -24.07
CA GLY A 168 -6.69 -11.12 -25.40
C GLY A 168 -6.18 -10.04 -26.38
N ILE A 169 -5.46 -9.04 -25.87
CA ILE A 169 -4.67 -8.06 -26.65
C ILE A 169 -3.29 -7.86 -25.98
N PRO A 170 -2.29 -7.33 -26.70
CA PRO A 170 -1.02 -6.93 -26.12
C PRO A 170 -1.19 -5.92 -24.97
N ALA A 171 -0.70 -6.28 -23.78
CA ALA A 171 -0.83 -5.48 -22.57
C ALA A 171 0.38 -5.68 -21.63
N GLN A 172 0.62 -4.73 -20.73
CA GLN A 172 1.70 -4.81 -19.75
C GLN A 172 1.18 -4.53 -18.33
N VAL A 173 1.42 -5.44 -17.40
CA VAL A 173 0.92 -5.33 -16.02
C VAL A 173 2.06 -5.08 -15.05
N PHE A 174 1.88 -4.12 -14.16
CA PHE A 174 2.73 -3.82 -13.01
C PHE A 174 1.89 -3.93 -11.73
N ALA A 175 2.40 -4.66 -10.75
CA ALA A 175 1.76 -4.85 -9.47
C ALA A 175 2.72 -4.51 -8.32
N ALA A 176 2.33 -3.52 -7.50
CA ALA A 176 3.07 -3.08 -6.31
C ALA A 176 2.59 -3.87 -5.07
N PRO A 177 3.41 -4.80 -4.52
CA PRO A 177 2.97 -5.68 -3.44
C PRO A 177 3.30 -5.13 -2.05
N ALA A 178 4.09 -4.04 -1.97
CA ALA A 178 4.56 -3.39 -0.76
C ALA A 178 3.83 -2.06 -0.49
N ASP A 179 4.33 -1.33 0.53
CA ASP A 179 3.97 0.04 0.88
C ASP A 179 5.23 0.89 0.72
N ASP A 180 5.57 1.19 -0.55
CA ASP A 180 6.76 1.89 -1.01
C ASP A 180 6.45 2.76 -2.25
N CYS A 181 7.46 3.37 -2.87
CA CYS A 181 7.27 4.28 -3.99
C CYS A 181 6.65 3.66 -5.26
N HIS A 182 6.52 2.32 -5.36
CA HIS A 182 5.76 1.69 -6.44
C HIS A 182 4.24 1.74 -6.19
N ARG A 183 3.81 1.91 -4.94
CA ARG A 183 2.40 1.87 -4.55
C ARG A 183 1.70 3.19 -4.87
N LYS A 184 0.63 3.14 -5.67
CA LYS A 184 -0.24 4.29 -5.93
C LYS A 184 -0.75 4.87 -4.61
N PRO A 185 -0.68 6.20 -4.35
CA PRO A 185 -0.51 7.26 -5.35
C PRO A 185 0.92 7.53 -5.84
N ASP A 186 1.97 6.91 -5.29
CA ASP A 186 3.34 7.13 -5.78
C ASP A 186 3.56 6.55 -7.19
N ILE A 187 4.42 7.24 -7.96
CA ILE A 187 4.57 7.04 -9.40
C ILE A 187 5.59 5.97 -9.81
N GLY A 188 6.13 5.19 -8.88
CA GLY A 188 7.27 4.28 -9.12
C GLY A 188 7.01 3.25 -10.22
N MET A 189 5.79 2.68 -10.30
CA MET A 189 5.43 1.80 -11.42
C MET A 189 5.45 2.51 -12.79
N TRP A 190 4.97 3.76 -12.86
CA TRP A 190 4.99 4.56 -14.09
C TRP A 190 6.42 4.89 -14.51
N THR A 191 7.24 5.35 -13.56
CA THR A 191 8.66 5.66 -13.77
C THR A 191 9.43 4.43 -14.23
N TYR A 192 9.19 3.27 -13.62
CA TYR A 192 9.78 2.00 -14.04
C TYR A 192 9.35 1.61 -15.47
N MET A 193 8.05 1.74 -15.78
CA MET A 193 7.51 1.47 -17.11
C MET A 193 8.19 2.32 -18.19
N CYS A 194 8.33 3.63 -17.97
CA CYS A 194 8.98 4.55 -18.90
C CYS A 194 10.47 4.20 -19.10
N ASN A 195 11.19 3.98 -18.00
CA ASN A 195 12.65 3.80 -18.02
C ASN A 195 13.11 2.43 -18.54
N HIS A 196 12.30 1.38 -18.36
CA HIS A 196 12.72 -0.01 -18.59
C HIS A 196 11.79 -0.81 -19.50
N CYS A 197 10.54 -0.41 -19.68
CA CYS A 197 9.52 -1.22 -20.35
C CYS A 197 8.84 -0.52 -21.55
N ASN A 198 9.27 0.69 -21.92
CA ASN A 198 8.74 1.47 -23.04
C ASN A 198 9.77 1.77 -24.15
N GLY A 199 10.81 0.94 -24.30
CA GLY A 199 11.76 1.02 -25.42
C GLY A 199 12.57 2.32 -25.53
N GLY A 200 12.61 3.14 -24.47
CA GLY A 200 13.19 4.50 -24.51
C GLY A 200 12.26 5.59 -25.05
N ILE A 201 11.05 5.23 -25.50
CA ILE A 201 10.02 6.20 -25.89
C ILE A 201 9.43 6.81 -24.62
N GLN A 202 9.47 8.14 -24.51
CA GLN A 202 8.80 8.87 -23.43
C GLN A 202 7.31 9.05 -23.77
N PRO A 203 6.37 8.77 -22.85
CA PRO A 203 4.96 9.05 -23.06
C PRO A 203 4.66 10.55 -23.24
N ASP A 204 3.79 10.87 -24.19
CA ASP A 204 3.14 12.18 -24.24
C ASP A 204 2.02 12.20 -23.19
N LYS A 205 2.26 12.92 -22.10
CA LYS A 205 1.30 13.02 -20.99
C LYS A 205 -0.05 13.62 -21.42
N ALA A 206 -0.08 14.52 -22.41
CA ALA A 206 -1.33 15.10 -22.90
C ALA A 206 -2.18 14.09 -23.70
N ALA A 207 -1.55 13.05 -24.24
CA ALA A 207 -2.20 11.96 -24.95
C ALA A 207 -2.26 10.65 -24.12
N CYS A 208 -2.08 10.73 -22.80
CA CYS A 208 -2.16 9.60 -21.87
C CYS A 208 -3.27 9.82 -20.83
N PHE A 209 -3.87 8.72 -20.36
CA PHE A 209 -4.89 8.76 -19.30
C PHE A 209 -4.79 7.55 -18.37
N PHE A 210 -5.29 7.70 -17.14
CA PHE A 210 -5.44 6.66 -16.15
C PHE A 210 -6.90 6.49 -15.74
N VAL A 211 -7.39 5.25 -15.76
CA VAL A 211 -8.73 4.88 -15.30
C VAL A 211 -8.61 4.17 -13.95
N GLY A 212 -9.39 4.59 -12.95
CA GLY A 212 -9.38 3.98 -11.62
C GLY A 212 -10.63 4.29 -10.78
N ASP A 213 -11.00 3.40 -9.87
CA ASP A 213 -12.16 3.56 -8.98
C ASP A 213 -11.82 4.26 -7.67
N ALA A 214 -10.54 4.25 -7.24
CA ALA A 214 -10.07 4.97 -6.07
C ALA A 214 -9.91 6.47 -6.37
N ALA A 215 -11.04 7.14 -6.57
CA ALA A 215 -11.16 8.55 -6.99
C ALA A 215 -11.42 9.52 -5.82
N GLY A 216 -11.54 9.02 -4.58
CA GLY A 216 -11.85 9.81 -3.39
C GLY A 216 -13.30 10.27 -3.28
N ARG A 217 -14.24 9.63 -3.98
CA ARG A 217 -15.68 9.93 -3.94
C ARG A 217 -16.29 9.38 -2.63
N PRO A 218 -17.47 9.87 -2.20
CA PRO A 218 -18.18 9.28 -1.06
C PRO A 218 -18.46 7.78 -1.27
N GLY A 219 -17.81 6.93 -0.47
CA GLY A 219 -17.91 5.47 -0.56
C GLY A 219 -16.70 4.77 -1.18
N ASP A 220 -15.82 5.48 -1.89
CA ASP A 220 -14.54 4.93 -2.37
C ASP A 220 -13.64 4.55 -1.17
N PHE A 221 -12.76 3.55 -1.35
CA PHE A 221 -11.84 3.12 -0.30
C PHE A 221 -10.67 4.09 -0.09
N SER A 222 -10.21 4.71 -1.18
CA SER A 222 -9.09 5.66 -1.24
C SER A 222 -9.24 6.61 -2.44
N ASP A 223 -8.32 7.55 -2.55
CA ASP A 223 -8.09 8.50 -3.65
C ASP A 223 -6.82 8.17 -4.45
N SER A 224 -6.25 6.98 -4.23
CA SER A 224 -4.92 6.56 -4.71
C SER A 224 -4.76 6.55 -6.23
N ASP A 225 -5.84 6.31 -6.99
CA ASP A 225 -5.77 6.27 -8.46
C ASP A 225 -5.76 7.67 -9.07
N LYS A 226 -6.61 8.54 -8.52
CA LYS A 226 -6.63 9.97 -8.85
C LYS A 226 -5.34 10.66 -8.43
N GLY A 227 -4.80 10.30 -7.26
CA GLY A 227 -3.49 10.75 -6.79
C GLY A 227 -2.35 10.31 -7.71
N PHE A 228 -2.33 9.05 -8.13
CA PHE A 228 -1.35 8.54 -9.11
C PHE A 228 -1.42 9.28 -10.44
N ALA A 229 -2.61 9.43 -11.02
CA ALA A 229 -2.81 10.15 -12.28
C ALA A 229 -2.33 11.61 -12.19
N ALA A 230 -2.67 12.31 -11.09
CA ALA A 230 -2.24 13.68 -10.84
C ALA A 230 -0.72 13.80 -10.62
N ALA A 231 -0.10 12.87 -9.89
CA ALA A 231 1.34 12.86 -9.63
C ALA A 231 2.16 12.48 -10.89
N VAL A 232 1.63 11.62 -11.75
CA VAL A 232 2.19 11.40 -13.09
C VAL A 232 1.96 12.62 -13.99
N GLY A 233 0.83 13.31 -13.83
CA GLY A 233 0.42 14.47 -14.63
C GLY A 233 -0.29 14.08 -15.93
N ILE A 234 -1.19 13.10 -15.86
CA ILE A 234 -2.03 12.59 -16.97
C ILE A 234 -3.51 12.71 -16.63
N GLU A 235 -4.38 12.58 -17.63
CA GLU A 235 -5.83 12.65 -17.43
C GLU A 235 -6.32 11.52 -16.50
N PHE A 236 -7.29 11.80 -15.62
CA PHE A 236 -7.91 10.81 -14.75
C PHE A 236 -9.39 10.61 -15.10
N ARG A 237 -9.82 9.35 -15.19
CA ARG A 237 -11.22 8.95 -15.46
C ARG A 237 -11.66 7.86 -14.48
N THR A 238 -12.96 7.75 -14.23
CA THR A 238 -13.52 6.64 -13.42
C THR A 238 -14.05 5.51 -14.31
N PRO A 239 -14.12 4.26 -13.85
CA PRO A 239 -14.70 3.17 -14.64
C PRO A 239 -16.20 3.37 -14.90
N GLU A 240 -16.91 4.11 -14.04
CA GLU A 240 -18.27 4.57 -14.30
C GLU A 240 -18.37 5.47 -15.56
N ASP A 241 -17.39 6.36 -15.77
CA ASP A 241 -17.36 7.26 -16.94
C ASP A 241 -16.86 6.56 -18.21
N GLU A 242 -15.85 5.69 -18.07
CA GLU A 242 -15.14 5.06 -19.20
C GLU A 242 -15.87 3.82 -19.75
N PHE A 243 -16.48 3.02 -18.87
CA PHE A 243 -17.17 1.78 -19.26
C PHE A 243 -18.70 1.86 -19.07
N GLY A 244 -19.21 2.89 -18.40
CA GLY A 244 -20.62 2.97 -17.98
C GLY A 244 -20.89 2.18 -16.70
N ALA A 245 -22.18 2.00 -16.37
CA ALA A 245 -22.61 1.36 -15.12
C ALA A 245 -22.10 -0.08 -14.97
N MET A 246 -21.69 -0.45 -13.74
CA MET A 246 -21.17 -1.77 -13.38
C MET A 246 -22.25 -2.87 -13.46
N ASP A 247 -21.89 -4.08 -13.90
CA ASP A 247 -22.81 -5.22 -13.94
C ASP A 247 -23.06 -5.81 -12.54
N GLY A 248 -24.28 -5.63 -12.04
CA GLY A 248 -24.74 -6.09 -10.73
C GLY A 248 -24.52 -5.09 -9.59
N LYS A 249 -24.97 -5.41 -8.38
CA LYS A 249 -24.89 -4.48 -7.24
C LYS A 249 -23.44 -4.21 -6.84
N LYS A 250 -23.05 -2.93 -6.78
CA LYS A 250 -21.86 -2.47 -6.04
C LYS A 250 -22.08 -2.85 -4.57
N ALA A 251 -21.20 -3.68 -4.02
CA ALA A 251 -21.02 -3.79 -2.58
C ALA A 251 -19.95 -2.74 -2.23
N LEU A 252 -20.31 -1.48 -2.03
CA LEU A 252 -21.48 -1.01 -1.25
C LEU A 252 -22.50 -0.18 -2.05
N LEU A 253 -23.75 -0.17 -1.56
CA LEU A 253 -24.78 0.80 -1.96
C LEU A 253 -24.54 2.15 -1.27
N GLY A 254 -24.66 3.26 -2.00
CA GLY A 254 -24.56 4.60 -1.41
C GLY A 254 -24.84 5.73 -2.38
N GLY A 255 -26.07 6.26 -2.36
CA GLY A 255 -26.44 7.52 -3.03
C GLY A 255 -27.04 7.38 -4.43
N ASP A 256 -28.20 8.03 -4.62
CA ASP A 256 -28.93 8.14 -5.89
C ASP A 256 -28.27 9.15 -6.86
N VAL A 257 -28.55 9.03 -8.15
CA VAL A 257 -27.94 9.88 -9.20
C VAL A 257 -28.73 11.18 -9.37
N ARG A 258 -28.13 12.32 -9.00
CA ARG A 258 -28.54 13.64 -9.52
C ARG A 258 -27.35 14.59 -9.68
N GLN A 259 -27.15 15.07 -10.91
CA GLN A 259 -26.36 16.28 -11.16
C GLN A 259 -27.06 17.51 -10.57
N PRO A 260 -26.30 18.55 -10.23
CA PRO A 260 -26.61 19.86 -10.81
C PRO A 260 -25.41 20.53 -11.49
N ALA A 261 -25.71 21.52 -12.33
CA ALA A 261 -24.79 22.17 -13.25
C ALA A 261 -23.71 23.07 -12.58
N ALA A 262 -22.68 23.38 -13.36
CA ALA A 262 -21.52 24.19 -12.94
C ALA A 262 -21.84 25.66 -12.64
N LYS A 263 -21.08 26.26 -11.71
CA LYS A 263 -20.80 27.71 -11.63
C LYS A 263 -19.31 27.96 -11.33
N LYS A 264 -18.82 29.15 -11.69
CA LYS A 264 -17.39 29.49 -11.77
C LYS A 264 -16.85 30.24 -10.54
N ALA A 265 -15.68 29.77 -10.08
CA ALA A 265 -14.44 30.52 -9.81
C ALA A 265 -14.33 31.61 -8.69
N LYS A 266 -13.10 31.62 -8.13
CA LYS A 266 -12.41 32.63 -7.31
C LYS A 266 -12.88 32.89 -5.87
N GLY A 267 -11.88 33.10 -5.00
CA GLY A 267 -12.01 33.42 -3.58
C GLY A 267 -10.83 32.85 -2.80
N GLU A 268 -9.77 33.64 -2.63
CA GLU A 268 -8.70 33.35 -1.66
C GLU A 268 -9.09 33.97 -0.32
N ASP A 269 -9.20 33.16 0.73
CA ASP A 269 -8.79 33.46 2.12
C ASP A 269 -9.21 32.30 3.04
N ALA A 270 -8.39 32.02 4.06
CA ALA A 270 -8.60 30.90 4.98
C ALA A 270 -8.89 31.38 6.41
N PRO A 271 -10.10 31.18 6.95
CA PRO A 271 -10.38 31.31 8.38
C PRO A 271 -10.14 29.99 9.13
N GLU A 272 -9.77 30.10 10.41
CA GLU A 272 -9.51 28.97 11.31
C GLU A 272 -10.77 28.13 11.65
N PRO A 273 -10.62 26.85 12.05
CA PRO A 273 -11.71 25.87 12.05
C PRO A 273 -12.73 26.08 13.18
N THR A 274 -13.77 26.86 12.92
CA THR A 274 -14.90 27.07 13.84
C THR A 274 -16.11 26.21 13.46
N GLY A 275 -16.39 25.18 14.25
CA GLY A 275 -17.70 24.50 14.29
C GLY A 275 -18.04 23.54 13.15
N SER A 276 -17.47 22.32 13.18
CA SER A 276 -18.13 21.19 12.50
C SER A 276 -19.46 20.90 13.19
N SER A 277 -20.60 21.11 12.51
CA SER A 277 -21.91 20.94 13.12
C SER A 277 -22.21 19.46 13.43
N VAL A 278 -22.25 19.16 14.73
CA VAL A 278 -22.65 17.85 15.24
C VAL A 278 -24.17 17.73 15.08
N LYS A 279 -24.64 16.68 14.38
CA LYS A 279 -26.07 16.49 14.04
C LYS A 279 -26.99 16.33 15.25
N VAL A 280 -26.46 15.77 16.35
CA VAL A 280 -27.17 15.51 17.60
C VAL A 280 -26.37 16.17 18.73
N PRO A 281 -26.85 17.28 19.34
CA PRO A 281 -26.06 18.06 20.30
C PRO A 281 -25.49 17.25 21.47
N GLU A 282 -26.18 16.20 21.92
CA GLU A 282 -25.74 15.31 23.00
C GLU A 282 -24.48 14.51 22.65
N ASN A 283 -24.15 14.34 21.37
CA ASN A 283 -22.90 13.69 20.94
C ASN A 283 -21.70 14.65 20.97
N LYS A 284 -21.91 15.96 21.18
CA LYS A 284 -20.88 17.00 21.03
C LYS A 284 -19.63 16.72 21.88
N ALA A 285 -19.79 16.46 23.18
CA ALA A 285 -18.66 16.23 24.08
C ALA A 285 -17.83 14.98 23.69
N LEU A 286 -18.48 13.93 23.18
CA LEU A 286 -17.82 12.73 22.66
C LEU A 286 -17.05 13.02 21.35
N VAL A 287 -17.59 13.87 20.48
CA VAL A 287 -16.91 14.34 19.25
C VAL A 287 -15.68 15.17 19.62
N GLU A 288 -15.82 16.11 20.56
CA GLU A 288 -14.72 16.97 21.04
C GLU A 288 -13.61 16.12 21.68
N ALA A 289 -13.96 15.12 22.49
CA ALA A 289 -12.99 14.17 23.05
C ALA A 289 -12.27 13.35 21.95
N PHE A 290 -12.98 12.93 20.89
CA PHE A 290 -12.36 12.23 19.76
C PHE A 290 -11.50 13.13 18.87
N THR A 291 -11.79 14.43 18.80
CA THR A 291 -10.95 15.43 18.13
C THR A 291 -9.65 15.64 18.92
N ALA A 292 -9.73 15.98 20.21
CA ALA A 292 -8.55 16.12 21.07
C ALA A 292 -7.67 14.86 21.11
N LEU A 293 -8.29 13.67 21.08
CA LEU A 293 -7.57 12.40 21.02
C LEU A 293 -6.83 12.21 19.68
N ALA A 294 -7.44 12.63 18.56
CA ALA A 294 -6.78 12.60 17.27
C ALA A 294 -5.58 13.55 17.23
N ASP A 295 -5.74 14.76 17.75
CA ASP A 295 -4.71 15.80 17.72
C ASP A 295 -3.51 15.40 18.61
N LYS A 296 -3.73 14.89 19.83
CA LYS A 296 -2.67 14.29 20.67
C LYS A 296 -1.93 13.16 19.96
N TYR A 297 -2.64 12.28 19.24
CA TYR A 297 -1.98 11.22 18.47
C TYR A 297 -1.21 11.75 17.24
N PHE A 298 -1.59 12.89 16.65
CA PHE A 298 -0.81 13.53 15.59
C PHE A 298 0.47 14.18 16.14
N GLU A 299 0.41 14.80 17.32
CA GLU A 299 1.59 15.30 18.04
C GLU A 299 2.57 14.17 18.38
N GLN A 300 2.09 13.08 19.00
CA GLN A 300 2.90 11.88 19.26
C GLN A 300 3.48 11.28 17.97
N ALA A 301 2.71 11.25 16.87
CA ALA A 301 3.19 10.77 15.57
C ALA A 301 4.27 11.65 14.93
N ALA A 302 4.37 12.93 15.31
CA ALA A 302 5.43 13.84 14.86
C ALA A 302 6.74 13.65 15.65
N LEU A 303 6.66 13.11 16.88
CA LEU A 303 7.82 12.88 17.76
C LEU A 303 8.37 11.45 17.65
N GLU A 304 7.50 10.44 17.64
CA GLU A 304 7.87 9.02 17.73
C GLU A 304 7.68 8.25 16.42
N GLY A 305 6.86 8.78 15.50
CA GLY A 305 6.52 8.14 14.24
C GLY A 305 5.64 6.88 14.37
N GLY A 306 5.66 6.04 13.33
CA GLY A 306 5.05 4.71 13.34
C GLY A 306 3.55 4.67 13.73
N ASN A 307 3.23 3.81 14.70
CA ASN A 307 1.85 3.42 15.03
C ASN A 307 0.94 4.56 15.50
N ALA A 308 1.50 5.63 16.08
CA ALA A 308 0.72 6.80 16.51
C ALA A 308 -0.04 7.45 15.34
N LYS A 309 0.54 7.49 14.14
CA LYS A 309 -0.11 8.06 12.93
C LYS A 309 -1.37 7.30 12.54
N PHE A 310 -1.39 5.98 12.73
CA PHE A 310 -2.57 5.16 12.51
C PHE A 310 -3.64 5.37 13.60
N LYS A 311 -3.24 5.51 14.88
CA LYS A 311 -4.16 5.90 15.96
C LYS A 311 -4.82 7.26 15.66
N ALA A 312 -4.05 8.26 15.23
CA ALA A 312 -4.51 9.61 14.90
C ALA A 312 -5.56 9.63 13.78
N ILE A 313 -5.28 8.95 12.67
CA ILE A 313 -6.21 8.83 11.53
C ILE A 313 -7.48 8.07 11.95
N ALA A 314 -7.37 7.04 12.80
CA ALA A 314 -8.53 6.30 13.30
C ALA A 314 -9.41 7.15 14.25
N ALA A 315 -8.81 7.93 15.15
CA ALA A 315 -9.53 8.86 16.03
C ALA A 315 -10.24 9.95 15.22
N LYS A 316 -9.54 10.60 14.26
CA LYS A 316 -10.12 11.64 13.40
C LYS A 316 -11.28 11.13 12.55
N LYS A 317 -11.15 9.92 11.96
CA LYS A 317 -12.23 9.28 11.20
C LYS A 317 -13.41 8.88 12.10
N ALA A 318 -13.17 8.40 13.32
CA ALA A 318 -14.23 8.12 14.27
C ALA A 318 -14.97 9.40 14.68
N GLY A 319 -14.27 10.46 15.12
CA GLY A 319 -14.87 11.75 15.51
C GLY A 319 -15.79 12.33 14.43
N GLY A 320 -15.36 12.32 13.16
CA GLY A 320 -16.18 12.75 12.03
C GLY A 320 -17.44 11.91 11.82
N MET A 321 -17.38 10.58 12.04
CA MET A 321 -18.55 9.70 11.95
C MET A 321 -19.50 9.87 13.14
N LEU A 322 -18.98 10.10 14.35
CA LEU A 322 -19.75 10.38 15.56
C LEU A 322 -20.50 11.73 15.44
N ALA A 323 -19.86 12.74 14.82
CA ALA A 323 -20.48 14.03 14.51
C ALA A 323 -21.64 13.94 13.51
N GLN A 324 -21.61 12.92 12.64
CA GLN A 324 -22.59 12.68 11.60
C GLN A 324 -23.62 11.59 11.94
N PHE A 325 -23.53 10.99 13.14
CA PHE A 325 -24.52 10.02 13.62
C PHE A 325 -25.85 10.73 13.95
N TRP A 326 -26.96 10.04 13.70
CA TRP A 326 -28.29 10.62 13.65
C TRP A 326 -29.14 10.38 14.91
N GLU A 327 -28.63 9.60 15.86
CA GLU A 327 -29.18 9.45 17.21
C GLU A 327 -28.18 9.92 18.28
N LYS A 328 -28.65 10.00 19.54
CA LYS A 328 -27.76 10.10 20.70
C LYS A 328 -26.98 8.79 20.88
N ILE A 329 -25.67 8.90 21.05
CA ILE A 329 -24.78 7.76 21.25
C ILE A 329 -24.83 7.31 22.72
N THR A 330 -25.03 6.02 22.93
CA THR A 330 -25.25 5.40 24.24
C THR A 330 -24.70 3.97 24.26
N LEU A 331 -24.59 3.37 25.45
CA LEU A 331 -24.12 1.98 25.60
C LEU A 331 -25.02 0.95 24.88
N SER A 332 -26.31 1.24 24.66
CA SER A 332 -27.24 0.34 23.98
C SER A 332 -27.12 0.36 22.45
N ASN A 333 -26.79 1.51 21.83
CA ASN A 333 -26.60 1.61 20.37
C ASN A 333 -25.12 1.52 19.90
N LEU A 334 -24.16 1.17 20.76
CA LEU A 334 -22.77 0.87 20.37
C LEU A 334 -22.64 -0.16 19.23
N LYS A 335 -23.56 -1.14 19.15
CA LYS A 335 -23.61 -2.14 18.07
C LYS A 335 -23.98 -1.52 16.71
N GLU A 336 -24.59 -0.34 16.70
CA GLU A 336 -24.99 0.43 15.52
C GLU A 336 -23.87 1.40 15.13
N VAL A 337 -23.33 2.14 16.12
CA VAL A 337 -22.15 3.01 15.98
C VAL A 337 -20.93 2.22 15.47
N GLY A 338 -20.78 0.96 15.90
CA GLY A 338 -19.75 0.03 15.42
C GLY A 338 -19.96 -0.52 14.00
N LYS A 339 -21.05 -0.16 13.31
CA LYS A 339 -21.25 -0.42 11.86
C LYS A 339 -20.74 0.74 10.99
N LEU A 340 -20.46 1.91 11.57
CA LEU A 340 -20.07 3.10 10.82
C LEU A 340 -18.68 2.93 10.20
N GLN A 341 -18.57 3.20 8.90
CA GLN A 341 -17.31 3.08 8.15
C GLN A 341 -16.28 4.12 8.62
N GLY A 342 -15.39 3.69 9.51
CA GLY A 342 -14.37 4.54 10.15
C GLY A 342 -14.30 4.36 11.67
N VAL A 343 -15.32 3.79 12.29
CA VAL A 343 -15.34 3.48 13.72
C VAL A 343 -14.82 2.06 13.94
N GLY A 344 -13.56 1.93 14.36
CA GLY A 344 -12.92 0.63 14.60
C GLY A 344 -13.21 0.06 15.99
N LYS A 345 -12.78 -1.18 16.26
CA LYS A 345 -12.89 -1.81 17.59
C LYS A 345 -12.24 -0.98 18.70
N GLY A 346 -11.07 -0.38 18.43
CA GLY A 346 -10.40 0.54 19.36
C GLY A 346 -11.21 1.82 19.60
N SER A 347 -11.81 2.38 18.53
CA SER A 347 -12.74 3.51 18.64
C SER A 347 -13.95 3.15 19.51
N ILE A 348 -14.54 1.96 19.35
CA ILE A 348 -15.66 1.49 20.20
C ILE A 348 -15.24 1.31 21.65
N ALA A 349 -14.02 0.84 21.93
CA ALA A 349 -13.50 0.80 23.30
C ALA A 349 -13.42 2.21 23.91
N LYS A 350 -12.90 3.21 23.17
CA LYS A 350 -12.83 4.61 23.63
C LYS A 350 -14.19 5.33 23.72
N ILE A 351 -15.15 4.99 22.86
CA ILE A 351 -16.54 5.48 22.99
C ILE A 351 -17.18 4.87 24.25
N LYS A 352 -16.98 3.57 24.51
CA LYS A 352 -17.48 2.91 25.72
C LYS A 352 -16.85 3.51 26.99
N GLU A 353 -15.54 3.71 27.00
CA GLU A 353 -14.78 4.39 28.05
C GLU A 353 -15.39 5.76 28.37
N PHE A 354 -15.51 6.64 27.36
CA PHE A 354 -16.12 7.97 27.52
C PHE A 354 -17.58 7.94 28.01
N LEU A 355 -18.39 6.97 27.57
CA LEU A 355 -19.77 6.81 28.04
C LEU A 355 -19.90 6.27 29.47
N GLU A 356 -18.84 5.66 30.02
CA GLU A 356 -18.82 5.10 31.38
C GLU A 356 -18.10 6.00 32.39
N THR A 357 -17.13 6.82 31.96
CA THR A 357 -16.33 7.71 32.82
C THR A 357 -16.58 9.21 32.58
N GLY A 358 -17.07 9.59 31.41
CA GLY A 358 -17.11 10.98 30.94
C GLY A 358 -15.81 11.51 30.33
N THR A 359 -14.74 10.71 30.29
CA THR A 359 -13.40 11.11 29.81
C THR A 359 -12.69 9.97 29.05
N ILE A 360 -11.48 10.22 28.54
CA ILE A 360 -10.61 9.19 27.95
C ILE A 360 -9.27 9.22 28.69
N ALA A 361 -8.83 8.10 29.24
CA ALA A 361 -7.64 8.04 30.11
C ALA A 361 -6.34 8.44 29.38
N GLU A 362 -6.25 8.16 28.07
CA GLU A 362 -5.15 8.60 27.21
C GLU A 362 -5.11 10.13 27.02
N LEU A 363 -6.22 10.87 27.24
CA LEU A 363 -6.22 12.34 27.30
C LEU A 363 -5.78 12.85 28.69
N GLU A 364 -6.16 12.16 29.77
CA GLU A 364 -5.75 12.49 31.14
C GLU A 364 -4.27 12.17 31.45
N GLY A 365 -3.54 11.57 30.50
CA GLY A 365 -2.12 11.20 30.69
C GLY A 365 -1.91 10.00 31.61
N ARG A 366 -2.91 9.12 31.74
CA ARG A 366 -2.77 7.84 32.44
C ARG A 366 -2.45 6.74 31.43
N ASP A 367 -1.16 6.42 31.30
CA ASP A 367 -0.69 5.32 30.44
C ASP A 367 -1.23 3.95 30.90
N ASP A 368 -1.47 3.05 29.95
CA ASP A 368 -2.04 1.74 30.21
C ASP A 368 -0.99 0.74 30.72
N LEU A 369 -1.00 0.48 32.04
CA LEU A 369 -0.28 -0.63 32.67
C LEU A 369 -0.90 -2.00 32.31
N ALA A 370 -0.97 -2.31 31.03
CA ALA A 370 -1.42 -3.58 30.45
C ALA A 370 -0.25 -4.55 30.18
N GLY A 371 0.79 -4.52 31.02
CA GLY A 371 2.09 -5.18 30.77
C GLY A 371 2.58 -6.20 31.81
N VAL A 372 1.97 -6.31 33.00
CA VAL A 372 2.40 -7.28 34.03
C VAL A 372 1.17 -7.91 34.71
N GLY A 373 1.08 -9.23 34.71
CA GLY A 373 -0.05 -9.94 35.31
C GLY A 373 0.21 -10.39 36.75
N LYS A 374 -0.59 -9.89 37.71
CA LYS A 374 -1.01 -10.61 38.94
C LYS A 374 -2.06 -9.83 39.75
N ALA A 375 -2.87 -10.59 40.49
CA ALA A 375 -3.77 -10.19 41.58
C ALA A 375 -4.86 -9.13 41.28
N ALA A 376 -6.13 -9.52 41.44
CA ALA A 376 -7.23 -8.57 41.58
C ALA A 376 -7.20 -7.93 42.99
N PRO A 377 -7.42 -6.61 43.14
CA PRO A 377 -7.65 -5.99 44.43
C PRO A 377 -9.02 -6.41 44.99
N ALA A 378 -9.06 -6.88 46.23
CA ALA A 378 -10.32 -7.15 46.92
C ALA A 378 -10.95 -5.84 47.41
N VAL A 379 -12.20 -5.56 46.99
CA VAL A 379 -13.00 -4.51 47.61
C VAL A 379 -13.37 -4.98 49.01
N LYS A 380 -12.95 -4.23 50.04
CA LYS A 380 -13.41 -4.39 51.42
C LYS A 380 -14.47 -3.35 51.72
N ASP A 381 -15.54 -3.74 52.42
CA ASP A 381 -16.54 -2.82 52.93
C ASP A 381 -15.94 -1.79 53.89
N ALA A 382 -16.04 -0.50 53.53
CA ALA A 382 -15.85 0.61 54.45
C ALA A 382 -17.18 0.95 55.15
N GLY A 383 -17.76 -0.05 55.83
CA GLY A 383 -19.17 -0.10 56.20
C GLY A 383 -19.50 -0.13 57.69
N LYS A 384 -18.53 0.14 58.59
CA LYS A 384 -18.70 0.36 60.04
C LYS A 384 -17.42 0.89 60.66
N ASP A 385 -17.51 2.07 61.28
CA ASP A 385 -17.03 2.35 62.65
C ASP A 385 -17.13 3.85 62.96
N ILE A 386 -18.29 4.27 63.49
CA ILE A 386 -18.53 5.61 64.05
C ILE A 386 -19.04 5.45 65.49
N ALA A 387 -18.23 4.82 66.34
CA ALA A 387 -18.58 4.53 67.73
C ALA A 387 -17.34 4.34 68.63
N ASN A 388 -16.61 5.43 68.91
CA ASN A 388 -16.09 5.78 70.25
C ASN A 388 -15.00 6.86 70.20
N LYS A 389 -15.38 8.10 70.51
CA LYS A 389 -14.47 9.08 71.14
C LYS A 389 -15.21 10.11 72.01
N PHE A 390 -16.03 9.57 72.93
CA PHE A 390 -16.69 10.32 74.00
C PHE A 390 -16.70 9.48 75.29
N MET A 391 -15.50 9.26 75.85
CA MET A 391 -15.14 9.14 77.27
C MET A 391 -13.62 9.05 77.37
#